data_AF-A0A7J7EXP9-F1
#
_entry.id   AF-A0A7J7EXP9-F1
#
_cell.length_a   1.000
_cell.length_b   1.000
_cell.length_c   1.000
_cell.angle_alpha   90.00
_cell.angle_beta   90.00
_cell.angle_gamma   90.00
#
_symmetry.space_group_name_H-M   'P 1'
#
loop_
_entity.id
_entity.type
_entity.pdbx_description
1 polymer ?
#
loop_
_entity_poly.entity_id
_entity_poly.type
_entity_poly.pdbx_seq_one_letter_code
_entity_poly.pdbx_strand_id
1 'polypeptide(L)'
;MDAKINFDSNSAYRQKKIFDLQDWTQEDERDKDAAKADLNYIGLDGNIGCLVNGAGLAMATMDIIKLHGGTPANFLDVGGGATVHQVTEAFKLITSDKKVQAILVNIFGGIMRCDVIAQGIVMAVKDLEIKIPIVVRLQGTRVDDAKALITDSGLKILACDDLDEAAKMVNSLC
;
A
#
# COMPACT_ATOMS: atom_id res chain seq x y z
N MET A 1 26.67 20.32 -23.85
CA MET A 1 26.60 19.00 -24.53
C MET A 1 26.17 18.08 -23.42
N ASP A 2 24.90 17.66 -23.43
CA ASP A 2 24.22 17.19 -22.23
C ASP A 2 23.67 15.79 -22.48
N ALA A 3 23.67 14.94 -21.45
CA ALA A 3 23.21 13.56 -21.53
C ALA A 3 22.43 13.16 -20.27
N LYS A 4 21.43 12.29 -20.44
CA LYS A 4 20.71 11.61 -19.37
C LYS A 4 20.84 10.10 -19.58
N ILE A 5 21.27 9.38 -18.55
CA ILE A 5 21.42 7.93 -18.56
C ILE A 5 20.51 7.38 -17.47
N ASN A 6 19.64 6.43 -17.82
CA ASN A 6 18.84 5.68 -16.86
C ASN A 6 19.44 4.29 -16.72
N PHE A 7 19.50 3.77 -15.49
CA PHE A 7 20.06 2.45 -15.19
C PHE A 7 18.95 1.45 -14.87
N ASP A 8 19.13 0.20 -15.28
CA ASP A 8 18.25 -0.91 -14.89
C ASP A 8 18.52 -1.27 -13.42
N SER A 9 17.54 -1.01 -12.54
CA SER A 9 17.61 -1.31 -11.10
C SER A 9 17.85 -2.80 -10.83
N ASN A 10 17.36 -3.70 -11.69
CA ASN A 10 17.60 -5.13 -11.55
C ASN A 10 19.07 -5.51 -11.71
N SER A 11 19.91 -4.62 -12.23
CA SER A 11 21.35 -4.85 -12.42
C SER A 11 22.21 -4.43 -11.22
N ALA A 12 21.62 -3.88 -10.16
CA ALA A 12 22.34 -3.33 -9.00
C ALA A 12 23.33 -4.32 -8.36
N TYR A 13 22.95 -5.60 -8.28
CA TYR A 13 23.78 -6.65 -7.70
C TYR A 13 25.16 -6.80 -8.38
N ARG A 14 25.25 -6.48 -9.68
CA ARG A 14 26.48 -6.57 -10.48
C ARG A 14 27.08 -5.21 -10.87
N GLN A 15 26.41 -4.11 -10.52
CA GLN A 15 26.83 -2.74 -10.85
C GLN A 15 27.03 -1.85 -9.61
N LYS A 16 27.59 -2.42 -8.53
CA LYS A 16 27.74 -1.73 -7.23
C LYS A 16 28.31 -0.31 -7.34
N LYS A 17 29.39 -0.14 -8.11
CA LYS A 17 30.04 1.18 -8.33
C LYS A 17 29.11 2.26 -8.87
N ILE A 18 28.11 1.90 -9.68
CA ILE A 18 27.13 2.85 -10.24
C ILE A 18 26.07 3.18 -9.20
N PHE A 19 25.55 2.18 -8.49
CA PHE A 19 24.52 2.37 -7.48
C PHE A 19 25.05 3.04 -6.20
N ASP A 20 26.35 2.94 -5.93
CA ASP A 20 27.02 3.71 -4.87
C ASP A 20 27.05 5.22 -5.17
N LEU A 21 26.82 5.63 -6.44
CA LEU A 21 26.72 7.03 -6.84
C LEU A 21 25.28 7.59 -6.75
N GLN A 22 24.32 6.79 -6.29
CA GLN A 22 22.93 7.23 -6.18
C GLN A 22 22.80 8.40 -5.19
N ASP A 23 22.36 9.54 -5.69
CA ASP A 23 22.11 10.74 -4.89
C ASP A 23 20.66 10.76 -4.40
N TRP A 24 20.45 10.26 -3.18
CA TRP A 24 19.15 10.26 -2.51
C TRP A 24 18.61 11.64 -2.17
N THR A 25 19.39 12.72 -2.30
CA THR A 25 18.89 14.09 -2.05
C THR A 25 18.02 14.62 -3.19
N GLN A 26 18.04 13.93 -4.34
CA GLN A 26 17.21 14.26 -5.51
C GLN A 26 15.90 13.45 -5.55
N GLU A 27 15.72 12.49 -4.66
CA GLU A 27 14.55 11.60 -4.59
C GLU A 27 13.59 12.07 -3.47
N ASP A 28 12.31 11.69 -3.56
CA ASP A 28 11.36 11.91 -2.46
C ASP A 28 11.76 11.05 -1.24
N GLU A 29 11.70 11.62 -0.03
CA GLU A 29 12.03 10.91 1.20
C GLU A 29 11.17 9.64 1.38
N ARG A 30 9.93 9.66 0.90
CA ARG A 30 9.01 8.52 0.94
C ARG A 30 9.45 7.40 0.02
N ASP A 31 9.96 7.72 -1.17
CA ASP A 31 10.48 6.73 -2.11
C ASP A 31 11.73 6.05 -1.54
N LYS A 32 12.58 6.82 -0.85
CA LYS A 32 13.75 6.30 -0.13
C LYS A 32 13.37 5.37 1.02
N ASP A 33 12.39 5.75 1.83
CA ASP A 33 11.95 4.93 2.96
C ASP A 33 11.22 3.66 2.49
N ALA A 34 10.46 3.75 1.40
CA ALA A 34 9.88 2.59 0.74
C ALA A 34 10.95 1.61 0.23
N ALA A 35 12.00 2.12 -0.42
CA ALA A 35 13.10 1.28 -0.91
C ALA A 35 13.82 0.53 0.21
N LYS A 36 13.99 1.13 1.40
CA LYS A 36 14.58 0.45 2.58
C LYS A 36 13.70 -0.68 3.11
N ALA A 37 12.39 -0.57 2.95
CA ALA A 37 11.41 -1.56 3.38
C ALA A 37 11.08 -2.59 2.28
N ASP A 38 11.77 -2.55 1.14
CA ASP A 38 11.48 -3.39 -0.04
C ASP A 38 10.02 -3.23 -0.50
N LEU A 39 9.57 -1.97 -0.56
CA LEU A 39 8.24 -1.55 -1.03
C LEU A 39 8.38 -0.77 -2.33
N ASN A 40 7.48 -1.04 -3.29
CA ASN A 40 7.37 -0.20 -4.48
C ASN A 40 6.34 0.88 -4.21
N TYR A 41 6.80 2.11 -3.98
CA TYR A 41 5.94 3.27 -3.69
C TYR A 41 6.15 4.36 -4.75
N ILE A 42 5.06 5.04 -5.10
CA ILE A 42 5.10 6.28 -5.89
C ILE A 42 4.05 7.22 -5.31
N GLY A 43 4.48 8.40 -4.87
CA GLY A 43 3.57 9.46 -4.41
C GLY A 43 2.75 10.07 -5.55
N LEU A 44 1.47 10.34 -5.29
CA LEU A 44 0.54 11.03 -6.18
C LEU A 44 -0.15 12.19 -5.42
N ASP A 45 -0.92 13.01 -6.13
CA ASP A 45 -1.55 14.21 -5.55
C ASP A 45 -2.98 13.99 -4.99
N GLY A 46 -3.39 12.75 -4.76
CA GLY A 46 -4.71 12.42 -4.22
C GLY A 46 -4.81 12.40 -2.70
N ASN A 47 -5.92 11.87 -2.21
CA ASN A 47 -6.30 11.79 -0.80
C ASN A 47 -6.68 10.37 -0.33
N ILE A 48 -6.74 9.38 -1.24
CA ILE A 48 -7.03 7.99 -0.91
C ILE A 48 -5.74 7.17 -0.99
N GLY A 49 -5.22 6.77 0.18
CA GLY A 49 -4.05 5.91 0.26
C GLY A 49 -4.36 4.51 -0.25
N CYS A 50 -3.46 3.90 -1.01
CA CYS A 50 -3.62 2.54 -1.53
C CYS A 50 -2.55 1.61 -0.95
N LEU A 51 -2.94 0.43 -0.48
CA LEU A 51 -2.01 -0.66 -0.11
C LEU A 51 -2.46 -1.94 -0.81
N VAL A 52 -1.66 -2.42 -1.75
CA VAL A 52 -2.04 -3.53 -2.63
C VAL A 52 -0.89 -4.52 -2.78
N ASN A 53 -1.18 -5.79 -3.05
CA ASN A 53 -0.18 -6.76 -3.48
C ASN A 53 -0.26 -7.01 -4.99
N GLY A 54 0.87 -6.85 -5.68
CA GLY A 54 1.02 -6.97 -7.12
C GLY A 54 0.77 -5.65 -7.87
N ALA A 55 1.76 -5.21 -8.63
CA ALA A 55 1.72 -3.97 -9.41
C ALA A 55 0.50 -3.83 -10.32
N GLY A 56 0.07 -4.91 -10.98
CA GLY A 56 -1.13 -4.90 -11.84
C GLY A 56 -2.42 -4.61 -11.05
N LEU A 57 -2.56 -5.22 -9.88
CA LEU A 57 -3.70 -4.99 -9.00
C LEU A 57 -3.63 -3.58 -8.38
N ALA A 58 -2.44 -3.08 -8.08
CA ALA A 58 -2.23 -1.73 -7.56
C ALA A 58 -2.69 -0.67 -8.58
N MET A 59 -2.30 -0.81 -9.86
CA MET A 59 -2.79 0.05 -10.94
C MET A 59 -4.31 -0.04 -11.10
N ALA A 60 -4.89 -1.24 -11.15
CA ALA A 60 -6.33 -1.41 -11.24
C ALA A 60 -7.10 -0.81 -10.05
N THR A 61 -6.51 -0.84 -8.85
CA THR A 61 -7.09 -0.25 -7.64
C THR A 61 -7.12 1.27 -7.73
N MET A 62 -6.06 1.89 -8.24
CA MET A 62 -6.04 3.34 -8.48
C MET A 62 -7.05 3.74 -9.56
N ASP A 63 -7.13 2.97 -10.65
CA ASP A 63 -8.05 3.22 -11.76
C ASP A 63 -9.51 3.16 -11.29
N ILE A 64 -9.88 2.17 -10.47
CA ILE A 64 -11.25 2.05 -9.99
C ILE A 64 -11.61 3.13 -8.95
N ILE A 65 -10.66 3.54 -8.10
CA ILE A 65 -10.85 4.72 -7.23
C ILE A 65 -11.18 5.94 -8.09
N LYS A 66 -10.40 6.15 -9.16
CA LYS A 66 -10.59 7.28 -10.07
C LYS A 66 -11.91 7.20 -10.83
N LEU A 67 -12.31 5.99 -11.25
CA LEU A 67 -13.57 5.73 -11.93
C LEU A 67 -14.77 6.13 -11.07
N HIS A 68 -14.70 5.93 -9.76
CA HIS A 68 -15.73 6.33 -8.80
C HIS A 68 -15.60 7.77 -8.30
N GLY A 69 -14.70 8.57 -8.89
CA GLY A 69 -14.54 9.99 -8.60
C GLY A 69 -13.55 10.33 -7.47
N GLY A 70 -12.92 9.33 -6.87
CA GLY A 70 -11.87 9.52 -5.87
C GLY A 70 -10.53 9.88 -6.49
N THR A 71 -9.56 10.25 -5.66
CA THR A 71 -8.18 10.53 -6.10
C THR A 71 -7.17 9.69 -5.34
N PRO A 72 -6.46 8.75 -5.99
CA PRO A 72 -5.43 7.95 -5.33
C PRO A 72 -4.25 8.84 -4.93
N ALA A 73 -3.83 8.74 -3.67
CA ALA A 73 -2.72 9.48 -3.09
C ALA A 73 -1.36 8.83 -3.37
N ASN A 74 -1.36 7.54 -3.72
CA ASN A 74 -0.14 6.82 -4.01
C ASN A 74 -0.41 5.55 -4.84
N PHE A 75 0.63 5.09 -5.52
CA PHE A 75 0.81 3.69 -5.87
C PHE A 75 1.62 3.01 -4.77
N LEU A 76 1.22 1.84 -4.30
CA LEU A 76 2.02 1.03 -3.39
C LEU A 76 1.77 -0.46 -3.61
N ASP A 77 2.84 -1.17 -3.95
CA ASP A 77 2.88 -2.64 -4.06
C ASP A 77 3.77 -3.24 -2.96
N VAL A 78 3.17 -4.02 -2.05
CA VAL A 78 3.86 -4.74 -0.96
C VAL A 78 4.43 -6.11 -1.39
N GLY A 79 4.17 -6.54 -2.62
CA GLY A 79 4.58 -7.84 -3.16
C GLY A 79 3.70 -9.01 -2.68
N GLY A 80 3.83 -10.15 -3.37
CA GLY A 80 3.01 -11.34 -3.14
C GLY A 80 3.33 -12.14 -1.87
N GLY A 81 4.35 -11.74 -1.10
CA GLY A 81 4.81 -12.40 0.12
C GLY A 81 4.96 -11.44 1.30
N ALA A 82 4.17 -10.36 1.31
CA ALA A 82 4.31 -9.25 2.25
C ALA A 82 4.36 -9.70 3.72
N THR A 83 5.35 -9.19 4.45
CA THR A 83 5.47 -9.45 5.89
C THR A 83 4.65 -8.45 6.70
N VAL A 84 4.36 -8.78 7.97
CA VAL A 84 3.72 -7.81 8.90
C VAL A 84 4.55 -6.52 9.02
N HIS A 85 5.88 -6.64 8.97
CA HIS A 85 6.77 -5.48 8.96
C HIS A 85 6.54 -4.60 7.72
N GLN A 86 6.53 -5.18 6.51
CA GLN A 86 6.26 -4.44 5.27
C GLN A 86 4.88 -3.77 5.28
N VAL A 87 3.84 -4.44 5.79
CA VAL A 87 2.51 -3.83 5.95
C VAL A 87 2.57 -2.62 6.90
N THR A 88 3.31 -2.72 8.00
CA THR A 88 3.48 -1.63 8.97
C THR A 88 4.22 -0.44 8.36
N GLU A 89 5.33 -0.68 7.65
CA GLU A 89 6.07 0.37 6.95
C GLU A 89 5.23 1.02 5.83
N ALA A 90 4.40 0.23 5.12
CA ALA A 90 3.46 0.76 4.15
C ALA A 90 2.43 1.70 4.79
N PHE A 91 1.86 1.34 5.96
CA PHE A 91 0.99 2.25 6.70
C PHE A 91 1.70 3.52 7.16
N LYS A 92 2.96 3.43 7.64
CA LYS A 92 3.76 4.62 7.99
C LYS A 92 3.96 5.54 6.79
N LEU A 93 4.31 4.99 5.63
CA LEU A 93 4.49 5.76 4.39
C LEU A 93 3.21 6.46 3.97
N ILE A 94 2.08 5.73 3.92
CA ILE A 94 0.78 6.29 3.53
C ILE A 94 0.36 7.39 4.51
N THR A 95 0.46 7.14 5.82
CA THR A 95 0.02 8.10 6.85
C THR A 95 0.98 9.26 7.08
N SER A 96 2.21 9.20 6.53
CA SER A 96 3.13 10.33 6.51
C SER A 96 2.62 11.48 5.63
N ASP A 97 1.81 11.17 4.61
CA ASP A 97 1.17 12.16 3.77
C ASP A 97 -0.13 12.65 4.40
N LYS A 98 -0.11 13.91 4.86
CA LYS A 98 -1.24 14.59 5.51
C LYS A 98 -2.44 14.81 4.59
N LYS A 99 -2.28 14.66 3.27
CA LYS A 99 -3.39 14.72 2.31
C LYS A 99 -4.28 13.48 2.39
N VAL A 100 -3.77 12.37 2.93
CA VAL A 100 -4.51 11.10 2.98
C VAL A 100 -5.63 11.17 4.03
N GLN A 101 -6.85 10.96 3.56
CA GLN A 101 -8.09 11.01 4.35
C GLN A 101 -8.69 9.62 4.59
N ALA A 102 -8.44 8.67 3.70
CA ALA A 102 -8.86 7.27 3.84
C ALA A 102 -7.84 6.34 3.18
N ILE A 103 -7.82 5.07 3.59
CA ILE A 103 -6.94 4.04 3.01
C ILE A 103 -7.78 2.91 2.44
N LEU A 104 -7.49 2.51 1.20
CA LEU A 104 -7.98 1.27 0.60
C LEU A 104 -6.87 0.22 0.62
N VAL A 105 -7.08 -0.84 1.41
CA VAL A 105 -6.26 -2.05 1.38
C VAL A 105 -6.94 -3.07 0.48
N ASN A 106 -6.29 -3.47 -0.61
CA ASN A 106 -6.81 -4.49 -1.52
C ASN A 106 -5.77 -5.59 -1.69
N ILE A 107 -5.98 -6.73 -1.00
CA ILE A 107 -5.02 -7.84 -1.02
C ILE A 107 -5.70 -9.12 -1.50
N PHE A 108 -5.07 -9.78 -2.48
CA PHE A 108 -5.43 -11.11 -2.94
C PHE A 108 -4.44 -12.14 -2.38
N GLY A 109 -4.86 -12.83 -1.31
CA GLY A 109 -4.15 -13.91 -0.63
C GLY A 109 -4.22 -15.24 -1.38
N GLY A 110 -3.36 -15.39 -2.40
CA GLY A 110 -3.09 -16.68 -3.01
C GLY A 110 -2.26 -17.57 -2.07
N ILE A 111 -0.93 -17.43 -2.15
CA ILE A 111 0.03 -18.11 -1.27
C ILE A 111 -0.05 -17.56 0.16
N MET A 112 -0.39 -16.28 0.31
CA MET A 112 -0.54 -15.63 1.60
C MET A 112 -1.90 -15.94 2.23
N ARG A 113 -1.92 -16.09 3.56
CA ARG A 113 -3.16 -16.27 4.32
C ARG A 113 -3.70 -14.91 4.75
N CYS A 114 -4.97 -14.67 4.47
CA CYS A 114 -5.63 -13.39 4.75
C CYS A 114 -5.67 -13.08 6.25
N ASP A 115 -5.73 -14.09 7.12
CA ASP A 115 -5.77 -13.91 8.58
C ASP A 115 -4.45 -13.31 9.12
N VAL A 116 -3.30 -13.74 8.60
CA VAL A 116 -1.99 -13.17 8.96
C VAL A 116 -1.89 -11.71 8.51
N ILE A 117 -2.41 -11.39 7.31
CA ILE A 117 -2.45 -10.02 6.80
C ILE A 117 -3.39 -9.15 7.64
N ALA A 118 -4.59 -9.63 7.94
CA ALA A 118 -5.54 -8.92 8.81
C ALA A 118 -4.95 -8.65 10.19
N GLN A 119 -4.24 -9.61 10.78
CA GLN A 119 -3.52 -9.40 12.03
C GLN A 119 -2.47 -8.29 11.89
N GLY A 120 -1.69 -8.31 10.81
CA GLY A 120 -0.70 -7.25 10.53
C GLY A 120 -1.33 -5.87 10.36
N ILE A 121 -2.48 -5.77 9.68
CA ILE A 121 -3.24 -4.53 9.55
C ILE A 121 -3.70 -4.04 10.92
N VAL A 122 -4.35 -4.90 11.72
CA VAL A 122 -4.87 -4.54 13.04
C VAL A 122 -3.74 -4.07 13.97
N MET A 123 -2.58 -4.74 13.93
CA MET A 123 -1.40 -4.34 14.69
C MET A 123 -0.88 -2.98 14.23
N ALA A 124 -0.66 -2.79 12.92
CA ALA A 124 -0.16 -1.53 12.38
C ALA A 124 -1.09 -0.35 12.71
N VAL A 125 -2.40 -0.54 12.63
CA VAL A 125 -3.40 0.50 12.96
C VAL A 125 -3.35 0.88 14.44
N LYS A 126 -3.15 -0.10 15.34
CA LYS A 126 -3.00 0.15 16.79
C LYS A 126 -1.68 0.82 17.11
N ASP A 127 -0.58 0.29 16.60
CA ASP A 127 0.77 0.76 16.92
C ASP A 127 1.04 2.18 16.41
N LEU A 128 0.45 2.54 15.26
CA LEU A 128 0.57 3.87 14.65
C LEU A 128 -0.57 4.81 15.03
N GLU A 129 -1.51 4.38 15.87
CA GLU A 129 -2.69 5.13 16.29
C GLU A 129 -3.47 5.76 15.11
N ILE A 130 -3.65 5.01 14.03
CA ILE A 130 -4.24 5.51 12.78
C ILE A 130 -5.72 5.84 13.00
N LYS A 131 -6.09 7.10 12.75
CA LYS A 131 -7.46 7.61 12.98
C LYS A 131 -8.30 7.72 11.71
N ILE A 132 -7.65 7.72 10.54
CA ILE A 132 -8.34 7.78 9.26
C ILE A 132 -9.02 6.43 8.95
N PRO A 133 -10.21 6.44 8.32
CA PRO A 133 -10.93 5.23 7.97
C PRO A 133 -10.15 4.35 7.00
N ILE A 134 -10.26 3.04 7.20
CA ILE A 134 -9.60 2.03 6.37
C ILE A 134 -10.65 1.11 5.80
N VAL A 135 -10.71 1.02 4.48
CA VAL A 135 -11.51 0.02 3.77
C VAL A 135 -10.58 -1.12 3.37
N VAL A 136 -10.96 -2.35 3.69
CA VAL A 136 -10.16 -3.55 3.49
C VAL A 136 -10.93 -4.53 2.63
N ARG A 137 -10.36 -4.89 1.49
CA ARG A 137 -10.83 -5.97 0.64
C ARG A 137 -9.76 -7.06 0.62
N LEU A 138 -10.06 -8.17 1.30
CA LEU A 138 -9.22 -9.37 1.31
C LEU A 138 -9.92 -10.46 0.51
N GLN A 139 -9.18 -11.19 -0.33
CA GLN A 139 -9.67 -12.36 -1.03
C GLN A 139 -8.67 -13.50 -0.94
N GLY A 140 -9.15 -14.74 -0.84
CA GLY A 140 -8.30 -15.93 -0.86
C GLY A 140 -8.29 -16.71 0.46
N THR A 141 -7.13 -17.29 0.79
CA THR A 141 -7.03 -18.31 1.84
C THR A 141 -7.34 -17.75 3.24
N ARG A 142 -8.30 -18.37 3.97
CA ARG A 142 -8.75 -17.97 5.31
C ARG A 142 -9.31 -16.54 5.40
N VAL A 143 -10.04 -16.10 4.38
CA VAL A 143 -10.68 -14.77 4.36
C VAL A 143 -11.73 -14.59 5.47
N ASP A 144 -12.48 -15.63 5.81
CA ASP A 144 -13.51 -15.54 6.85
C ASP A 144 -12.90 -15.25 8.24
N ASP A 145 -11.78 -15.92 8.55
CA ASP A 145 -11.01 -15.65 9.77
C ASP A 145 -10.45 -14.23 9.79
N ALA A 146 -10.00 -13.73 8.62
CA ALA A 146 -9.50 -12.38 8.47
C ALA A 146 -10.59 -11.33 8.74
N LYS A 147 -11.81 -11.56 8.23
CA LYS A 147 -12.98 -10.70 8.49
C LYS A 147 -13.38 -10.71 9.96
N ALA A 148 -13.36 -11.89 10.60
CA ALA A 148 -13.62 -12.00 12.03
C ALA A 148 -12.59 -11.19 12.85
N LEU A 149 -11.30 -11.34 12.55
CA LEU A 149 -10.22 -10.56 13.21
C LEU A 149 -10.40 -9.05 13.06
N ILE A 150 -10.80 -8.58 11.86
CA ILE A 150 -11.06 -7.17 11.61
C ILE A 150 -12.27 -6.69 12.42
N THR A 151 -13.36 -7.46 12.44
CA THR A 151 -14.59 -7.13 13.16
C THR A 151 -14.37 -7.06 14.67
N ASP A 152 -13.63 -8.03 15.22
CA ASP A 152 -13.33 -8.13 16.66
C ASP A 152 -12.32 -7.07 17.12
N SER A 153 -11.62 -6.41 16.20
CA SER A 153 -10.57 -5.43 16.54
C SER A 153 -11.12 -4.16 17.22
N GLY A 154 -12.39 -3.83 17.00
CA GLY A 154 -13.02 -2.57 17.45
C GLY A 154 -12.49 -1.32 16.75
N LEU A 155 -11.68 -1.47 15.71
CA LEU A 155 -11.08 -0.38 14.95
C LEU A 155 -12.02 0.09 13.82
N LYS A 156 -11.77 1.29 13.29
CA LYS A 156 -12.49 1.84 12.13
C LYS A 156 -12.00 1.21 10.81
N ILE A 157 -12.10 -0.12 10.73
CA ILE A 157 -11.72 -0.92 9.58
C ILE A 157 -12.99 -1.55 9.00
N LEU A 158 -13.29 -1.23 7.75
CA LEU A 158 -14.49 -1.68 7.04
C LEU A 158 -14.09 -2.78 6.06
N ALA A 159 -14.63 -3.99 6.23
CA ALA A 159 -14.36 -5.09 5.33
C ALA A 159 -15.34 -5.09 4.14
N CYS A 160 -14.81 -5.29 2.93
CA CYS A 160 -15.57 -5.43 1.68
C CYS A 160 -15.17 -6.71 0.94
N ASP A 161 -16.10 -7.26 0.17
CA ASP A 161 -15.84 -8.44 -0.65
C ASP A 161 -15.42 -8.08 -2.08
N ASP A 162 -16.12 -7.09 -2.65
CA ASP A 162 -15.95 -6.66 -4.02
C ASP A 162 -15.09 -5.38 -4.13
N LEU A 163 -14.34 -5.28 -5.23
CA LEU A 163 -13.44 -4.15 -5.47
C LEU A 163 -14.21 -2.87 -5.85
N ASP A 164 -15.31 -2.99 -6.60
CA ASP A 164 -16.18 -1.86 -6.96
C ASP A 164 -16.86 -1.29 -5.73
N GLU A 165 -17.35 -2.16 -4.84
CA GLU A 165 -17.91 -1.76 -3.54
C GLU A 165 -16.86 -1.09 -2.64
N ALA A 166 -15.65 -1.66 -2.56
CA ALA A 166 -14.57 -1.10 -1.76
C ALA A 166 -14.16 0.30 -2.26
N ALA A 167 -14.12 0.50 -3.57
CA ALA A 167 -13.80 1.79 -4.19
C ALA A 167 -14.88 2.84 -3.95
N LYS A 168 -16.17 2.47 -4.07
CA LYS A 168 -17.29 3.36 -3.70
C LYS A 168 -17.27 3.72 -2.22
N MET A 169 -17.00 2.74 -1.37
CA MET A 169 -16.97 2.92 0.08
C MET A 169 -15.82 3.82 0.52
N VAL A 170 -14.60 3.62 0.01
CA VAL A 170 -13.47 4.48 0.42
C VAL A 170 -13.68 5.92 -0.04
N ASN A 171 -14.31 6.11 -1.20
CA ASN A 171 -14.60 7.45 -1.72
C ASN A 171 -15.67 8.18 -0.89
N SER A 172 -16.64 7.48 -0.31
CA SER A 172 -17.67 8.12 0.54
C SER A 172 -17.15 8.55 1.93
N LEU A 173 -15.91 8.17 2.26
CA LEU A 173 -15.26 8.47 3.54
C LEU A 173 -14.28 9.64 3.46
N CYS A 174 -14.07 10.20 2.27
CA CYS A 174 -13.19 11.35 2.00
C CYS A 174 -14.00 12.66 1.87
#